data_AF-A0A4P9XJE3-F1
#
_entry.id   AF-A0A4P9XJE3-F1
#
_cell.length_a   1.000
_cell.length_b   1.000
_cell.length_c   1.000
_cell.angle_alpha   90.00
_cell.angle_beta   90.00
_cell.angle_gamma   90.00
#
_symmetry.space_group_name_H-M   'P 1'
#
loop_
_entity.id
_entity.type
_entity.pdbx_description
1 polymer ?
#
loop_
_entity_poly.entity_id
_entity_poly.type
_entity_poly.pdbx_seq_one_letter_code
_entity_poly.pdbx_strand_id
1 'polypeptide(L)'
;MISPQATSYCEQLRASQDGWQLCLSLFARDPKSSQEARLFSLQVVEEVLASRFNELSQDQIQQLRQTLLGFLQREYVVNAGASIDNEPIFLRNKLAHTVVLLFVRTYLKDWNAFFNEMLMLAAEASASSDGGNMLQPRIVDFLLRVWMNIDEECVSMLVPRSKGDLDHNTLVKDQMREGDVQLLAQHWLQVLDSFHVREPQLAGMCLKVIGAYISE
;
A
#
# COMPACT_ATOMS: atom_id res chain seq x y z
N MET A 1 25.77 -0.08 18.41
CA MET A 1 24.87 -0.59 19.47
C MET A 1 23.78 0.45 19.68
N ILE A 2 22.52 0.08 19.49
CA ILE A 2 21.36 0.94 19.81
C ILE A 2 21.34 1.12 21.34
N SER A 3 21.11 2.33 21.84
CA SER A 3 21.10 2.55 23.28
C SER A 3 19.88 1.87 23.93
N PRO A 4 20.02 1.28 25.14
CA PRO A 4 18.87 0.70 25.85
C PRO A 4 17.70 1.68 26.03
N GLN A 5 18.00 2.98 26.12
CA GLN A 5 17.02 4.05 26.18
C GLN A 5 16.22 4.21 24.88
N ALA A 6 16.87 4.08 23.71
CA ALA A 6 16.19 4.12 22.43
C ALA A 6 15.26 2.91 22.22
N THR A 7 15.70 1.71 22.63
CA THR A 7 14.85 0.51 22.59
C THR A 7 13.62 0.67 23.49
N SER A 8 13.81 1.11 24.74
CA SER A 8 12.70 1.33 25.67
C SER A 8 11.72 2.39 25.16
N TYR A 9 12.21 3.47 24.55
CA TYR A 9 11.35 4.48 23.94
C TYR A 9 10.51 3.92 22.79
N CYS A 10 11.08 3.09 21.91
CA CYS A 10 10.35 2.43 20.84
C CYS A 10 9.24 1.50 21.38
N GLU A 11 9.53 0.73 22.43
CA GLU A 11 8.54 -0.15 23.06
C GLU A 11 7.39 0.66 23.70
N GLN A 12 7.71 1.75 24.41
CA GLN A 12 6.72 2.66 24.96
C GLN A 12 5.86 3.30 23.87
N LEU A 13 6.48 3.71 22.76
CA LEU A 13 5.76 4.31 21.64
C LEU A 13 4.81 3.32 20.96
N ARG A 14 5.24 2.07 20.79
CA ARG A 14 4.41 0.99 20.24
C ARG A 14 3.21 0.68 21.14
N ALA A 15 3.42 0.65 22.46
CA ALA A 15 2.39 0.37 23.45
C ALA A 15 1.42 1.55 23.68
N SER A 16 1.82 2.77 23.35
CA SER A 16 0.98 3.97 23.48
C SER A 16 -0.28 3.88 22.61
N GLN A 17 -1.38 4.49 23.08
CA GLN A 17 -2.63 4.58 22.34
C GLN A 17 -2.48 5.44 21.07
N ASP A 18 -1.80 6.57 21.18
CA ASP A 18 -1.62 7.54 20.08
C ASP A 18 -0.22 7.50 19.45
N GLY A 19 0.65 6.60 19.91
CA GLY A 19 2.04 6.51 19.42
C GLY A 19 2.16 6.26 17.92
N TRP A 20 1.16 5.63 17.31
CA TRP A 20 1.09 5.41 15.87
C TRP A 20 0.99 6.71 15.06
N GLN A 21 0.39 7.78 15.60
CA GLN A 21 0.28 9.07 14.90
C GLN A 21 1.65 9.71 14.73
N LEU A 22 2.49 9.63 15.77
CA LEU A 22 3.87 10.09 15.71
C LEU A 22 4.68 9.25 14.72
N CYS A 23 4.53 7.91 14.75
CA CYS A 23 5.16 7.01 13.79
C CYS A 23 4.75 7.34 12.35
N LEU A 24 3.46 7.53 12.10
CA LEU A 24 2.96 7.88 10.77
C LEU A 24 3.54 9.21 10.27
N SER A 25 3.60 10.21 11.15
CA SER A 25 4.24 11.50 10.86
C SER A 25 5.74 11.35 10.59
N LEU A 26 6.43 10.51 11.36
CA LEU A 26 7.86 10.22 11.21
C LEU A 26 8.16 9.47 9.90
N PHE A 27 7.25 8.61 9.46
CA PHE A 27 7.32 7.95 8.16
C PHE A 27 7.12 8.95 7.01
N ALA A 28 6.10 9.80 7.13
CA ALA A 28 5.64 10.69 6.07
C ALA A 28 6.37 12.03 5.99
N ARG A 29 7.30 12.35 6.90
CA ARG A 29 7.99 13.66 6.88
C ARG A 29 8.92 13.86 5.67
N ASP A 30 9.35 15.10 5.49
CA ASP A 30 10.39 15.52 4.56
C ASP A 30 11.41 16.42 5.28
N PRO A 31 12.74 16.20 5.15
CA PRO A 31 13.39 15.08 4.50
C PRO A 31 13.09 13.74 5.18
N LYS A 32 13.17 12.64 4.42
CA LYS A 32 12.87 11.27 4.90
C LYS A 32 13.76 10.89 6.10
N SER A 33 13.14 10.23 7.08
CA SER A 33 13.85 9.59 8.21
C SER A 33 14.74 8.43 7.74
N SER A 34 15.58 7.90 8.64
CA SER A 34 16.35 6.68 8.37
C SER A 34 15.42 5.51 8.01
N GLN A 35 15.94 4.54 7.26
CA GLN A 35 15.16 3.41 6.78
C GLN A 35 14.61 2.58 7.95
N GLU A 36 15.38 2.44 9.03
CA GLU A 36 15.01 1.72 10.25
C GLU A 36 13.86 2.43 10.98
N ALA A 37 13.93 3.76 11.10
CA ALA A 37 12.87 4.54 11.73
C ALA A 37 11.57 4.46 10.94
N ARG A 38 11.64 4.47 9.60
CA ARG A 38 10.48 4.35 8.71
C ARG A 38 9.88 2.94 8.75
N LEU A 39 10.72 1.91 8.75
CA LEU A 39 10.27 0.53 8.89
C LEU A 39 9.58 0.31 10.24
N PHE A 40 10.19 0.77 11.33
CA PHE A 40 9.60 0.72 12.67
C PHE A 40 8.26 1.47 12.72
N SER A 41 8.21 2.66 12.10
CA SER A 41 6.99 3.46 12.04
C SER A 41 5.84 2.71 11.37
N LEU A 42 6.09 2.12 10.20
CA LEU A 42 5.09 1.30 9.51
C LEU A 42 4.71 0.06 10.33
N GLN A 43 5.65 -0.60 11.01
CA GLN A 43 5.32 -1.73 11.89
C GLN A 43 4.34 -1.35 13.01
N VAL A 44 4.51 -0.18 13.63
CA VAL A 44 3.59 0.31 14.67
C VAL A 44 2.22 0.62 14.07
N VAL A 45 2.16 1.24 12.88
CA VAL A 45 0.90 1.53 12.19
C VAL A 45 0.17 0.24 11.81
N GLU A 46 0.86 -0.77 11.26
CA GLU A 46 0.25 -2.05 10.93
C GLU A 46 -0.29 -2.79 12.15
N GLU A 47 0.41 -2.75 13.28
CA GLU A 47 -0.07 -3.35 14.53
C GLU A 47 -1.38 -2.71 15.00
N VAL A 48 -1.52 -1.40 14.83
CA VAL A 48 -2.78 -0.70 15.10
C VAL A 48 -3.88 -1.14 14.12
N LEU A 49 -3.61 -1.19 12.82
CA LEU A 49 -4.57 -1.61 11.80
C LEU A 49 -5.02 -3.08 11.97
N ALA A 50 -4.10 -3.94 12.42
CA ALA A 50 -4.38 -5.34 12.66
C ALA A 50 -5.17 -5.57 13.95
N SER A 51 -4.72 -4.99 15.07
CA SER A 51 -5.19 -5.39 16.41
C SER A 51 -6.07 -4.36 17.10
N ARG A 52 -5.96 -3.08 16.75
CA ARG A 52 -6.62 -1.95 17.44
C ARG A 52 -7.48 -1.08 16.52
N PHE A 53 -7.80 -1.55 15.31
CA PHE A 53 -8.56 -0.76 14.33
C PHE A 53 -9.90 -0.27 14.88
N ASN A 54 -10.61 -1.12 15.63
CA ASN A 54 -11.92 -0.79 16.22
C ASN A 54 -11.82 0.25 17.36
N GLU A 55 -10.62 0.57 17.84
CA GLU A 55 -10.39 1.62 18.84
C GLU A 55 -10.18 2.99 18.19
N LEU A 56 -9.97 3.05 16.87
CA LEU A 56 -9.76 4.29 16.14
C LEU A 56 -11.08 5.02 15.90
N SER A 57 -11.07 6.33 16.11
CA SER A 57 -12.17 7.19 15.67
C SER A 57 -12.18 7.34 14.13
N GLN A 58 -13.32 7.75 13.58
CA GLN A 58 -13.43 8.03 12.14
C GLN A 58 -12.45 9.12 11.69
N ASP A 59 -12.27 10.17 12.49
CA ASP A 59 -11.29 11.23 12.21
C ASP A 59 -9.86 10.68 12.16
N GLN A 60 -9.51 9.75 13.06
CA GLN A 60 -8.20 9.10 13.09
C GLN A 60 -7.99 8.21 11.85
N ILE A 61 -8.99 7.46 11.42
CA ILE A 61 -8.94 6.64 10.20
C ILE A 61 -8.74 7.55 8.97
N GLN A 62 -9.48 8.66 8.90
CA GLN A 62 -9.36 9.62 7.81
C GLN A 62 -7.98 10.30 7.80
N GLN A 63 -7.46 10.70 8.96
CA GLN A 63 -6.12 11.28 9.08
C GLN A 63 -5.05 10.28 8.61
N LEU A 64 -5.18 9.00 8.99
CA LEU A 64 -4.26 7.94 8.59
C LEU A 64 -4.25 7.79 7.07
N ARG A 65 -5.43 7.67 6.46
CA ARG A 65 -5.61 7.59 5.01
C ARG A 65 -5.02 8.80 4.30
N GLN A 66 -5.37 10.01 4.71
CA GLN A 66 -4.89 11.25 4.09
C GLN A 66 -3.36 11.38 4.17
N THR A 67 -2.77 11.00 5.30
CA THR A 67 -1.31 11.08 5.48
C THR A 67 -0.59 10.08 4.58
N LEU A 68 -1.12 8.85 4.45
CA LEU A 68 -0.56 7.86 3.51
C LEU A 68 -0.72 8.30 2.06
N LEU A 69 -1.91 8.75 1.65
CA LEU A 69 -2.15 9.24 0.29
C LEU A 69 -1.29 10.45 -0.05
N GLY A 70 -1.14 11.41 0.86
CA GLY A 70 -0.26 12.56 0.68
C GLY A 70 1.21 12.15 0.55
N PHE A 71 1.65 11.13 1.31
CA PHE A 71 2.96 10.53 1.11
C PHE A 71 3.10 9.91 -0.29
N LEU A 72 2.13 9.10 -0.73
CA LEU A 72 2.15 8.44 -2.04
C LEU A 72 2.17 9.47 -3.18
N GLN A 73 1.38 10.53 -3.10
CA GLN A 73 1.36 11.59 -4.12
C GLN A 73 2.70 12.30 -4.24
N ARG A 74 3.31 12.68 -3.12
CA ARG A 74 4.65 13.27 -3.14
C ARG A 74 5.70 12.28 -3.66
N GLU A 75 5.61 11.02 -3.24
CA GLU A 75 6.61 10.00 -3.55
C GLU A 75 6.59 9.58 -5.03
N TYR A 76 5.39 9.41 -5.61
CA TYR A 76 5.22 8.81 -6.93
C TYR A 76 4.81 9.81 -8.02
N VAL A 77 4.17 10.94 -7.68
CA VAL A 77 3.76 11.95 -8.67
C VAL A 77 4.74 13.11 -8.72
N VAL A 78 5.00 13.75 -7.57
CA VAL A 78 5.92 14.90 -7.51
C VAL A 78 7.36 14.45 -7.79
N ASN A 79 7.75 13.29 -7.26
CA ASN A 79 9.07 12.69 -7.48
C ASN A 79 9.04 11.56 -8.53
N ALA A 80 8.17 11.65 -9.54
CA ALA A 80 7.97 10.60 -10.55
C ALA A 80 9.26 10.20 -11.29
N GLY A 81 10.16 11.16 -11.55
CA GLY A 81 11.42 10.93 -12.27
C GLY A 81 12.51 10.20 -11.47
N ALA A 82 12.29 9.89 -10.19
CA ALA A 82 13.27 9.15 -9.39
C ALA A 82 13.31 7.66 -9.78
N SER A 83 14.49 7.05 -9.68
CA SER A 83 14.68 5.62 -9.94
C SER A 83 13.79 4.75 -9.05
N ILE A 84 13.37 3.59 -9.58
CA ILE A 84 12.67 2.54 -8.82
C ILE A 84 13.45 2.10 -7.55
N ASP A 85 14.78 2.22 -7.59
CA ASP A 85 15.69 1.85 -6.50
C ASP A 85 15.89 2.96 -5.46
N ASN A 86 15.19 4.10 -5.60
CA ASN A 86 15.25 5.20 -4.63
C ASN A 86 14.74 4.78 -3.24
N GLU A 87 13.98 3.70 -3.14
CA GLU A 87 13.56 3.08 -1.87
C GLU A 87 13.92 1.59 -1.85
N PRO A 88 14.46 1.08 -0.73
CA PRO A 88 14.78 -0.33 -0.61
C PRO A 88 13.51 -1.17 -0.68
N ILE A 89 13.62 -2.37 -1.25
CA ILE A 89 12.50 -3.29 -1.50
C ILE A 89 11.68 -3.56 -0.23
N PHE A 90 12.34 -3.71 0.93
CA PHE A 90 11.63 -3.99 2.18
C PHE A 90 10.71 -2.84 2.61
N LEU A 91 11.06 -1.57 2.35
CA LEU A 91 10.18 -0.43 2.63
C LEU A 91 9.03 -0.35 1.62
N ARG A 92 9.29 -0.63 0.34
CA ARG A 92 8.23 -0.69 -0.68
C ARG A 92 7.19 -1.76 -0.35
N ASN A 93 7.65 -2.96 0.02
CA ASN A 93 6.78 -4.04 0.49
C ASN A 93 5.99 -3.64 1.72
N LYS A 94 6.68 -3.08 2.73
CA LYS A 94 6.03 -2.70 3.98
C LYS A 94 4.95 -1.63 3.77
N LEU A 95 5.24 -0.62 2.96
CA LEU A 95 4.28 0.41 2.63
C LEU A 95 3.06 -0.16 1.89
N ALA A 96 3.28 -1.02 0.88
CA ALA A 96 2.19 -1.66 0.16
C ALA A 96 1.28 -2.46 1.11
N HIS A 97 1.88 -3.26 2.00
CA HIS A 97 1.15 -4.03 3.00
C HIS A 97 0.37 -3.13 3.99
N THR A 98 0.98 -2.06 4.50
CA THR A 98 0.28 -1.08 5.36
C THR A 98 -0.93 -0.45 4.66
N VAL A 99 -0.81 -0.10 3.38
CA VAL A 99 -1.92 0.43 2.57
C VAL A 99 -3.03 -0.62 2.42
N VAL A 100 -2.68 -1.88 2.19
CA VAL A 100 -3.65 -2.97 2.08
C VAL A 100 -4.37 -3.24 3.40
N LEU A 101 -3.67 -3.22 4.53
CA LEU A 101 -4.33 -3.39 5.84
C LEU A 101 -5.37 -2.30 6.11
N LEU A 102 -5.10 -1.06 5.70
CA LEU A 102 -6.09 0.01 5.78
C LEU A 102 -7.25 -0.23 4.81
N PHE A 103 -6.95 -0.61 3.56
CA PHE A 103 -7.94 -0.92 2.53
C PHE A 103 -8.92 -2.00 3.00
N VAL A 104 -8.43 -3.16 3.45
CA VAL A 104 -9.30 -4.29 3.86
C VAL A 104 -10.30 -3.86 4.92
N ARG A 105 -9.91 -2.98 5.84
CA ARG A 105 -10.77 -2.50 6.93
C ARG A 105 -11.79 -1.43 6.51
N THR A 106 -11.51 -0.66 5.46
CA THR A 106 -12.27 0.55 5.11
C THR A 106 -12.99 0.48 3.76
N TYR A 107 -12.60 -0.43 2.88
CA TYR A 107 -13.08 -0.49 1.50
C TYR A 107 -14.61 -0.60 1.36
N LEU A 108 -15.24 -1.47 2.15
CA LEU A 108 -16.70 -1.69 2.07
C LEU A 108 -17.53 -0.52 2.64
N LYS A 109 -16.92 0.40 3.41
CA LYS A 109 -17.65 1.46 4.13
C LYS A 109 -17.25 2.86 3.69
N ASP A 110 -15.96 3.17 3.78
CA ASP A 110 -15.45 4.54 3.77
C ASP A 110 -14.46 4.79 2.62
N TRP A 111 -14.02 3.73 1.91
CA TRP A 111 -13.02 3.81 0.85
C TRP A 111 -13.33 2.98 -0.40
N ASN A 112 -14.58 2.97 -0.85
CA ASN A 112 -15.01 2.23 -2.04
C ASN A 112 -14.27 2.69 -3.32
N ALA A 113 -13.80 3.93 -3.37
CA ALA A 113 -13.06 4.49 -4.51
C ALA A 113 -11.56 4.12 -4.53
N PHE A 114 -11.09 3.22 -3.67
CA PHE A 114 -9.67 2.87 -3.53
C PHE A 114 -8.96 2.59 -4.87
N PHE A 115 -9.51 1.69 -5.69
CA PHE A 115 -8.89 1.29 -6.96
C PHE A 115 -8.80 2.48 -7.93
N ASN A 116 -9.85 3.29 -8.00
CA ASN A 116 -9.87 4.51 -8.81
C ASN A 116 -8.81 5.51 -8.33
N GLU A 117 -8.69 5.75 -7.03
CA GLU A 117 -7.66 6.65 -6.47
C GLU A 117 -6.24 6.16 -6.76
N MET A 118 -5.98 4.85 -6.65
CA MET A 118 -4.68 4.25 -6.96
C MET A 118 -4.32 4.35 -8.44
N LEU A 119 -5.28 4.12 -9.34
CA LEU A 119 -5.07 4.25 -10.78
C LEU A 119 -4.92 5.72 -11.20
N MET A 120 -5.66 6.64 -10.57
CA MET A 120 -5.50 8.08 -10.75
C MET A 120 -4.09 8.55 -10.35
N LEU A 121 -3.54 8.01 -9.27
CA LEU A 121 -2.16 8.28 -8.86
C LEU A 121 -1.14 7.88 -9.94
N ALA A 122 -1.35 6.73 -10.61
CA ALA A 122 -0.49 6.31 -11.72
C ALA A 122 -0.67 7.19 -12.98
N ALA A 123 -1.90 7.61 -13.27
CA ALA A 123 -2.18 8.54 -14.37
C ALA A 123 -1.51 9.90 -14.13
N GLU A 124 -1.62 10.47 -12.93
CA GLU A 124 -0.96 11.71 -12.54
C GLU A 124 0.55 11.62 -12.64
N ALA A 125 1.16 10.53 -12.15
CA ALA A 125 2.60 10.29 -12.25
C ALA A 125 3.08 10.20 -13.71
N SER A 126 2.25 9.66 -14.60
CA SER A 126 2.56 9.57 -16.03
C SER A 126 2.48 10.95 -16.69
N ALA A 127 1.48 11.75 -16.32
CA ALA A 127 1.29 13.11 -16.82
C ALA A 127 2.35 14.10 -16.34
N SER A 128 2.92 13.91 -15.14
CA SER A 128 3.98 14.76 -14.59
C SER A 128 5.38 14.43 -15.14
N SER A 129 5.52 13.39 -15.96
CA SER A 129 6.81 12.95 -16.46
C SER A 129 7.23 13.69 -17.75
N ASP A 130 8.51 14.05 -17.85
CA ASP A 130 9.08 14.72 -19.02
C ASP A 130 9.02 13.87 -20.32
N GLY A 131 8.75 12.57 -20.19
CA GLY A 131 8.71 11.59 -21.27
C GLY A 131 7.38 11.44 -22.00
N GLY A 132 6.41 12.34 -21.75
CA GLY A 132 5.03 12.22 -22.26
C GLY A 132 4.15 11.34 -21.37
N ASN A 133 2.91 11.08 -21.78
CA ASN A 133 1.90 10.31 -21.03
C ASN A 133 2.20 8.80 -20.96
N MET A 134 3.40 8.43 -20.53
CA MET A 134 3.91 7.07 -20.46
C MET A 134 3.89 6.58 -19.02
N LEU A 135 3.49 5.32 -18.83
CA LEU A 135 3.47 4.70 -17.50
C LEU A 135 4.85 4.72 -16.85
N GLN A 136 4.88 5.17 -15.59
CA GLN A 136 6.10 5.26 -14.80
C GLN A 136 6.40 3.92 -14.10
N PRO A 137 7.60 3.33 -14.28
CA PRO A 137 7.93 2.03 -13.69
C PRO A 137 7.73 1.97 -12.18
N ARG A 138 8.03 3.07 -11.48
CA ARG A 138 8.08 3.12 -10.01
C ARG A 138 6.71 3.06 -9.34
N ILE A 139 5.70 3.75 -9.89
CA ILE A 139 4.32 3.63 -9.39
C ILE A 139 3.73 2.28 -9.78
N VAL A 140 4.05 1.77 -10.98
CA VAL A 140 3.58 0.45 -11.43
C VAL A 140 4.12 -0.67 -10.52
N ASP A 141 5.40 -0.65 -10.16
CA ASP A 141 5.96 -1.59 -9.18
C ASP A 141 5.21 -1.55 -7.84
N PHE A 142 4.93 -0.35 -7.33
CA PHE A 142 4.20 -0.19 -6.08
C PHE A 142 2.78 -0.74 -6.16
N LEU A 143 2.03 -0.38 -7.21
CA LEU A 143 0.66 -0.87 -7.42
C LEU A 143 0.62 -2.39 -7.58
N LEU A 144 1.54 -3.00 -8.33
CA LEU A 144 1.63 -4.45 -8.45
C LEU A 144 1.87 -5.14 -7.09
N ARG A 145 2.66 -4.52 -6.19
CA ARG A 145 2.81 -5.01 -4.81
C ARG A 145 1.52 -4.87 -4.02
N VAL A 146 0.81 -3.75 -4.16
CA VAL A 146 -0.50 -3.54 -3.52
C VAL A 146 -1.49 -4.62 -3.98
N TRP A 147 -1.64 -4.85 -5.28
CA TRP A 147 -2.56 -5.87 -5.81
C TRP A 147 -2.23 -7.27 -5.29
N MET A 148 -0.95 -7.63 -5.23
CA MET A 148 -0.50 -8.91 -4.67
C MET A 148 -0.82 -9.03 -3.18
N ASN A 149 -0.59 -7.95 -2.40
CA ASN A 149 -0.89 -7.96 -0.97
C ASN A 149 -2.41 -8.04 -0.72
N ILE A 150 -3.26 -7.45 -1.57
CA ILE A 150 -4.73 -7.60 -1.45
C ILE A 150 -5.12 -9.07 -1.59
N ASP A 151 -4.55 -9.76 -2.57
CA ASP A 151 -4.77 -11.20 -2.75
C ASP A 151 -4.33 -11.98 -1.50
N GLU A 152 -3.10 -11.78 -1.05
CA GLU A 152 -2.57 -12.44 0.16
C GLU A 152 -3.43 -12.16 1.41
N GLU A 153 -3.85 -10.92 1.64
CA GLU A 153 -4.65 -10.55 2.81
C GLU A 153 -6.10 -11.04 2.73
N CYS A 154 -6.67 -11.19 1.53
CA CYS A 154 -8.04 -11.68 1.35
C CYS A 154 -8.13 -13.20 1.21
N VAL A 155 -7.06 -13.87 0.75
CA VAL A 155 -7.06 -15.29 0.34
C VAL A 155 -6.24 -16.17 1.28
N SER A 156 -5.10 -15.67 1.80
CA SER A 156 -4.06 -16.54 2.37
C SER A 156 -4.57 -17.47 3.48
N MET A 157 -4.60 -18.77 3.22
CA MET A 157 -4.99 -19.78 4.22
C MET A 157 -3.95 -19.96 5.34
N LEU A 158 -2.78 -19.34 5.22
CA LEU A 158 -1.68 -19.44 6.19
C LEU A 158 -1.85 -18.51 7.40
N VAL A 159 -2.74 -17.52 7.30
CA VAL A 159 -3.09 -16.62 8.40
C VAL A 159 -4.34 -17.17 9.09
N PRO A 160 -4.26 -17.61 10.37
CA PRO A 160 -5.45 -17.99 11.11
C PRO A 160 -6.39 -16.79 11.22
N ARG A 161 -7.58 -16.89 10.61
CA ARG A 161 -8.58 -15.82 10.60
C ARG A 161 -9.81 -16.25 11.41
N SER A 162 -10.45 -15.28 12.06
CA SER A 162 -11.75 -15.53 12.66
C SER A 162 -12.79 -15.76 11.55
N LYS A 163 -13.92 -16.40 11.89
CA LYS A 163 -15.02 -16.54 10.93
C LYS A 163 -15.50 -15.19 10.39
N GLY A 164 -15.56 -14.17 11.25
CA GLY A 164 -15.96 -12.82 10.84
C GLY A 164 -15.00 -12.19 9.85
N ASP A 165 -13.70 -12.42 9.99
CA ASP A 165 -12.70 -11.93 9.02
C ASP A 165 -12.82 -12.65 7.68
N LEU A 166 -13.12 -13.95 7.67
CA LEU A 166 -13.34 -14.71 6.43
C LEU A 166 -14.59 -14.20 5.71
N ASP A 167 -15.71 -14.06 6.42
CA ASP A 167 -16.96 -13.54 5.85
C ASP A 167 -16.77 -12.12 5.30
N HIS A 168 -16.03 -11.26 6.02
CA HIS A 168 -15.68 -9.91 5.57
C HIS A 168 -14.80 -9.93 4.31
N ASN A 169 -13.77 -10.77 4.27
CA ASN A 169 -12.89 -10.90 3.10
C ASN A 169 -13.65 -11.40 1.86
N THR A 170 -14.61 -12.32 2.04
CA THR A 170 -15.50 -12.74 0.95
C THR A 170 -16.29 -11.55 0.40
N LEU A 171 -16.87 -10.73 1.27
CA LEU A 171 -17.60 -9.52 0.85
C LEU A 171 -16.70 -8.51 0.11
N VAL A 172 -15.46 -8.32 0.59
CA VAL A 172 -14.47 -7.48 -0.11
C VAL A 172 -14.22 -7.99 -1.52
N LYS A 173 -13.97 -9.30 -1.70
CA LYS A 173 -13.76 -9.91 -3.02
C LYS A 173 -14.97 -9.77 -3.93
N ASP A 174 -16.17 -10.03 -3.40
CA ASP A 174 -17.40 -9.94 -4.17
C ASP A 174 -17.62 -8.49 -4.65
N GLN A 175 -17.42 -7.50 -3.78
CA GLN A 175 -17.52 -6.09 -4.14
C GLN A 175 -16.48 -5.69 -5.21
N MET A 176 -15.24 -6.20 -5.12
CA MET A 176 -14.21 -5.96 -6.14
C MET A 176 -14.61 -6.52 -7.52
N ARG A 177 -15.31 -7.67 -7.54
CA ARG A 177 -15.77 -8.32 -8.78
C ARG A 177 -16.85 -7.52 -9.50
N GLU A 178 -17.56 -6.63 -8.82
CA GLU A 178 -18.62 -5.79 -9.42
C GLU A 178 -18.09 -4.69 -10.36
N GLY A 179 -16.78 -4.45 -10.42
CA GLY A 179 -16.21 -3.53 -11.40
C GLY A 179 -14.72 -3.27 -11.26
N ASP A 180 -14.17 -3.32 -10.05
CA ASP A 180 -12.76 -3.00 -9.80
C ASP A 180 -11.81 -3.96 -10.51
N VAL A 181 -12.13 -5.25 -10.54
CA VAL A 181 -11.32 -6.25 -11.29
C VAL A 181 -11.28 -5.94 -12.79
N GLN A 182 -12.35 -5.37 -13.36
CA GLN A 182 -12.36 -4.98 -14.77
C GLN A 182 -11.44 -3.78 -15.03
N LEU A 183 -11.44 -2.80 -14.12
CA LEU A 183 -10.52 -1.66 -14.17
C LEU A 183 -9.06 -2.12 -14.05
N LEU A 184 -8.79 -3.05 -13.12
CA LEU A 184 -7.48 -3.64 -12.95
C LEU A 184 -7.00 -4.40 -14.18
N ALA A 185 -7.87 -5.21 -14.79
CA ALA A 185 -7.55 -5.95 -16.00
C ALA A 185 -7.11 -5.03 -17.14
N GLN A 186 -7.80 -3.90 -17.33
CA GLN A 186 -7.41 -2.89 -18.32
C GLN A 186 -6.02 -2.30 -18.00
N HIS A 187 -5.77 -1.95 -16.74
CA HIS A 187 -4.48 -1.43 -16.32
C HIS A 187 -3.35 -2.46 -16.50
N TRP A 188 -3.57 -3.73 -16.15
CA TRP A 188 -2.58 -4.79 -16.33
C TRP A 188 -2.20 -4.99 -17.80
N LEU A 189 -3.16 -4.92 -18.72
CA LEU A 189 -2.87 -4.97 -20.16
C LEU A 189 -1.97 -3.81 -20.59
N GLN A 190 -2.23 -2.58 -20.11
CA GLN A 190 -1.37 -1.42 -20.38
C GLN A 190 0.05 -1.61 -19.82
N VAL A 191 0.17 -2.20 -18.63
CA VAL A 191 1.46 -2.53 -18.01
C VAL A 191 2.22 -3.54 -18.86
N LEU A 192 1.59 -4.63 -19.30
CA LEU A 192 2.24 -5.63 -20.13
C LEU A 192 2.71 -5.03 -21.47
N ASP A 193 1.85 -4.25 -22.13
CA ASP A 193 2.21 -3.57 -23.38
C ASP A 193 3.39 -2.60 -23.18
N SER A 194 3.38 -1.81 -22.11
CA SER A 194 4.40 -0.80 -21.84
C SER A 194 5.76 -1.37 -21.42
N PHE A 195 5.77 -2.51 -20.72
CA PHE A 195 6.98 -3.00 -20.02
C PHE A 195 7.53 -4.34 -20.51
N HIS A 196 6.84 -5.09 -21.38
CA HIS A 196 7.33 -6.40 -21.84
C HIS A 196 8.75 -6.39 -22.42
N VAL A 197 9.17 -5.30 -23.09
CA VAL A 197 10.55 -5.12 -23.57
C VAL A 197 11.40 -4.30 -22.61
N ARG A 198 10.87 -3.19 -22.10
CA ARG A 198 11.64 -2.17 -21.37
C ARG A 198 12.02 -2.61 -19.96
N GLU A 199 11.08 -3.23 -19.25
CA GLU A 199 11.23 -3.67 -17.86
C GLU A 199 10.54 -5.04 -17.67
N PRO A 200 11.10 -6.13 -18.22
CA PRO A 200 10.45 -7.44 -18.22
C PRO A 200 10.13 -7.98 -16.82
N GLN A 201 10.85 -7.50 -15.79
CA GLN A 201 10.58 -7.84 -14.40
C GLN A 201 9.20 -7.33 -13.94
N LEU A 202 8.78 -6.12 -14.36
CA LEU A 202 7.46 -5.58 -14.06
C LEU A 202 6.36 -6.33 -14.81
N ALA A 203 6.60 -6.68 -16.08
CA ALA A 203 5.68 -7.54 -16.82
C ALA A 203 5.51 -8.91 -16.14
N GLY A 204 6.61 -9.51 -15.66
CA GLY A 204 6.57 -10.75 -14.90
C GLY A 204 5.83 -10.63 -13.56
N MET A 205 6.00 -9.54 -12.82
CA MET A 205 5.22 -9.26 -11.61
C MET A 205 3.72 -9.09 -11.94
N CYS A 206 3.40 -8.40 -13.03
CA CYS A 206 2.02 -8.21 -13.49
C CYS A 206 1.35 -9.55 -13.82
N LEU A 207 2.04 -10.44 -14.54
CA LEU A 207 1.53 -11.79 -14.83
C LEU A 207 1.26 -12.60 -13.56
N LYS A 208 2.09 -12.46 -12.52
CA LYS A 208 1.84 -13.11 -11.23
C LYS A 208 0.57 -12.57 -10.56
N VAL A 209 0.36 -11.25 -10.56
CA VAL A 209 -0.86 -10.61 -10.05
C VAL A 209 -2.08 -11.14 -10.80
N ILE A 210 -2.03 -11.15 -12.14
CA ILE A 210 -3.12 -11.69 -12.98
C ILE A 210 -3.41 -13.14 -12.59
N GLY A 211 -2.38 -13.97 -12.45
CA GLY A 211 -2.52 -15.37 -12.07
C GLY A 211 -3.22 -15.57 -10.72
N ALA A 212 -2.91 -14.72 -9.74
CA ALA A 212 -3.55 -14.76 -8.42
C ALA A 212 -5.05 -14.43 -8.53
N TYR A 213 -5.41 -13.37 -9.25
CA TYR A 213 -6.80 -12.91 -9.37
C TYR A 213 -7.69 -13.79 -10.27
N ILE A 214 -7.11 -14.65 -11.11
CA ILE A 214 -7.87 -15.62 -11.94
C ILE A 214 -8.07 -16.96 -11.23
N SER A 215 -7.19 -17.30 -10.27
CA SER A 215 -7.22 -18.61 -9.60
C SER A 215 -8.28 -18.71 -8.49
N GLU A 216 -9.01 -17.62 -8.23
CA GLU A 216 -9.94 -17.39 -7.12
C GLU A 216 -11.36 -17.06 -7.59
#